data_AF-A0AAE3QJZ3-F1
#
_entry.id   AF-A0AAE3QJZ3-F1
#
_cell.length_a   1.000
_cell.length_b   1.000
_cell.length_c   1.000
_cell.angle_alpha   90.00
_cell.angle_beta   90.00
_cell.angle_gamma   90.00
#
_symmetry.space_group_name_H-M   'P 1'
#
loop_
_entity.id
_entity.type
_entity.pdbx_description
1 polymer ?
#
loop_
_entity_poly.entity_id
_entity_poly.type
_entity_poly.pdbx_seq_one_letter_code
_entity_poly.pdbx_strand_id
1 'polypeptide(L)'
;MQNLRHFYISGIFLLCLTACDTKQNQTDTKTEDANSAPVSTTECYSYVTDKDTIATQFTLADGNITGALQYKLFEKDKNTGSLTGQMHGDTLVAEYSFMSEGVQSVREVVFLKKDDNLIEGFGDIEEKEGKMVFKDKAALKFDSNTPLKKTNCN
;
A
#
# COMPACT_ATOMS: atom_id res chain seq x y z
N MET A 1 54.99 23.13 4.81
CA MET A 1 54.46 22.29 5.91
C MET A 1 53.13 21.74 5.43
N GLN A 2 52.85 20.46 5.16
CA GLN A 2 53.56 19.18 5.02
C GLN A 2 52.80 18.50 3.85
N ASN A 3 53.48 18.00 2.80
CA ASN A 3 53.90 16.59 2.63
C ASN A 3 52.68 15.63 2.59
N LEU A 4 52.52 14.61 1.77
CA LEU A 4 53.30 13.91 0.76
C LEU A 4 52.37 12.74 0.36
N ARG A 5 52.07 12.52 -0.92
CA ARG A 5 51.55 11.21 -1.38
C ARG A 5 52.06 10.91 -2.79
N HIS A 6 53.21 10.25 -2.82
CA HIS A 6 53.78 9.44 -3.89
C HIS A 6 54.18 8.13 -3.15
N PHE A 7 54.09 6.91 -3.66
CA PHE A 7 54.16 6.39 -5.02
C PHE A 7 53.78 4.90 -4.90
N TYR A 8 52.94 4.37 -5.77
CA TYR A 8 53.06 2.97 -6.17
C TYR A 8 52.87 2.92 -7.68
N ILE A 9 54.00 2.82 -8.37
CA ILE A 9 54.11 2.56 -9.79
C ILE A 9 53.88 1.06 -10.00
N SER A 10 52.89 0.74 -10.83
CA SER A 10 52.86 -0.43 -11.70
C SER A 10 51.90 -0.03 -12.82
N GLY A 11 52.32 0.45 -13.98
CA GLY A 11 53.36 -0.11 -14.81
C GLY A 11 52.77 -1.23 -15.67
N ILE A 12 52.02 -0.87 -16.72
CA ILE A 12 52.22 -1.34 -18.11
C ILE A 12 51.03 -0.92 -18.98
N PHE A 13 51.39 -0.10 -19.96
CA PHE A 13 50.60 0.34 -21.10
C PHE A 13 50.76 -0.71 -22.21
N LEU A 14 49.67 -1.23 -22.76
CA LEU A 14 49.67 -1.75 -24.13
C LEU A 14 48.27 -1.67 -24.74
N LEU A 15 48.06 -0.64 -25.55
CA LEU A 15 47.03 -0.57 -26.58
C LEU A 15 47.45 -1.45 -27.76
N CYS A 16 46.55 -2.29 -28.28
CA CYS A 16 46.51 -2.62 -29.71
C CYS A 16 45.13 -3.16 -30.13
N LEU A 17 44.40 -2.28 -30.82
CA LEU A 17 43.62 -2.45 -32.06
C LEU A 17 42.75 -3.70 -32.30
N THR A 18 41.53 -3.38 -32.73
CA THR A 18 40.39 -4.19 -33.16
C THR A 18 40.61 -5.00 -34.44
N ALA A 19 40.03 -6.20 -34.51
CA ALA A 19 39.48 -6.80 -35.73
C ALA A 19 38.28 -7.70 -35.38
N CYS A 20 37.21 -7.59 -36.15
CA CYS A 20 35.92 -8.27 -35.98
C CYS A 20 35.85 -9.48 -36.93
N ASP A 21 35.33 -10.63 -36.48
CA ASP A 21 34.60 -11.53 -37.37
C ASP A 21 33.65 -12.50 -36.61
N THR A 22 32.35 -12.25 -36.80
CA THR A 22 31.26 -13.20 -37.12
C THR A 22 31.31 -14.64 -36.59
N LYS A 23 30.47 -14.94 -35.57
CA LYS A 23 29.28 -15.82 -35.65
C LYS A 23 28.79 -16.19 -34.24
N GLN A 24 27.64 -15.64 -33.87
CA GLN A 24 26.83 -16.15 -32.78
C GLN A 24 26.27 -17.53 -33.16
N ASN A 25 26.39 -18.50 -32.26
CA ASN A 25 25.33 -19.48 -32.07
C ASN A 25 25.23 -19.78 -30.58
N GLN A 26 24.28 -19.08 -29.96
CA GLN A 26 23.75 -19.41 -28.65
C GLN A 26 23.07 -20.77 -28.73
N THR A 27 23.30 -21.60 -27.74
CA THR A 27 22.22 -22.41 -27.18
C THR A 27 22.47 -22.48 -25.68
N ASP A 28 22.29 -21.32 -25.04
CA ASP A 28 21.97 -21.30 -23.62
C ASP A 28 20.53 -21.80 -23.48
N THR A 29 20.40 -22.82 -22.64
CA THR A 29 19.15 -23.40 -22.17
C THR A 29 18.20 -22.28 -21.73
N LYS A 30 17.19 -22.05 -22.56
CA LYS A 30 15.97 -21.32 -22.21
C LYS A 30 15.25 -22.12 -21.12
N THR A 31 15.52 -21.81 -19.85
CA THR A 31 14.53 -22.04 -18.80
C THR A 31 13.48 -20.96 -18.99
N GLU A 32 12.32 -21.37 -19.48
CA GLU A 32 11.16 -20.53 -19.63
C GLU A 32 10.83 -19.83 -18.32
N ASP A 33 10.81 -18.49 -18.39
CA ASP A 33 10.20 -17.63 -17.39
C ASP A 33 8.80 -18.15 -17.07
N ALA A 34 8.65 -18.68 -15.85
CA ALA A 34 7.35 -18.91 -15.27
C ALA A 34 6.66 -17.56 -15.16
N ASN A 35 5.64 -17.36 -16.02
CA ASN A 35 4.64 -16.32 -15.92
C ASN A 35 3.95 -16.43 -14.54
N SER A 36 4.62 -15.89 -13.53
CA SER A 36 4.16 -15.86 -12.15
C SER A 36 3.03 -14.85 -12.11
N ALA A 37 1.81 -15.32 -11.93
CA ALA A 37 0.67 -14.43 -11.71
C ALA A 37 1.03 -13.43 -10.58
N PRO A 38 0.61 -12.15 -10.68
CA PRO A 38 0.85 -11.19 -9.61
C PRO A 38 0.28 -11.75 -8.32
N VAL A 39 1.12 -11.84 -7.28
CA VAL A 39 0.73 -12.38 -5.99
C VAL A 39 -0.21 -11.37 -5.34
N SER A 40 -1.49 -11.72 -5.27
CA SER A 40 -2.48 -10.95 -4.55
C SER A 40 -2.80 -11.62 -3.21
N THR A 41 -3.07 -10.81 -2.19
CA THR A 41 -3.44 -11.28 -0.86
C THR A 41 -4.74 -10.62 -0.44
N THR A 42 -5.74 -11.42 -0.08
CA THR A 42 -6.98 -10.90 0.53
C THR A 42 -6.83 -10.89 2.04
N GLU A 43 -7.13 -9.75 2.66
CA GLU A 43 -7.13 -9.59 4.12
C GLU A 43 -8.51 -9.13 4.59
N CYS A 44 -8.90 -9.61 5.77
CA CYS A 44 -10.16 -9.26 6.41
C CYS A 44 -9.92 -8.83 7.84
N TYR A 45 -10.61 -7.77 8.25
CA TYR A 45 -10.51 -7.19 9.58
C TYR A 45 -11.88 -6.78 10.11
N SER A 46 -12.08 -6.91 11.41
CA SER A 46 -13.31 -6.42 12.03
C SER A 46 -13.13 -5.97 13.49
N TYR A 47 -13.95 -5.02 13.88
CA TYR A 47 -14.21 -4.63 15.25
C TYR A 47 -15.70 -4.89 15.52
N VAL A 48 -15.99 -5.70 16.54
CA VAL A 48 -17.36 -6.09 16.89
C VAL A 48 -17.57 -5.92 18.39
N THR A 49 -18.62 -5.18 18.75
CA THR A 49 -19.16 -5.11 20.12
C THR A 49 -20.62 -5.57 20.10
N ASP A 50 -21.28 -5.54 21.26
CA ASP A 50 -22.72 -5.82 21.35
C ASP A 50 -23.58 -4.86 20.52
N LYS A 51 -23.04 -3.69 20.16
CA LYS A 51 -23.77 -2.57 19.55
C LYS A 51 -23.23 -2.18 18.18
N ASP A 52 -21.92 -2.27 18.01
CA ASP A 52 -21.21 -1.73 16.85
C ASP A 52 -20.49 -2.83 16.07
N THR A 53 -20.40 -2.64 14.76
CA THR A 53 -19.58 -3.45 13.87
C THR A 53 -18.92 -2.57 12.84
N ILE A 54 -17.59 -2.67 12.75
CA ILE A 54 -16.80 -2.12 11.66
C ILE A 54 -16.09 -3.30 11.01
N ALA A 55 -16.19 -3.44 9.70
CA ALA A 55 -15.57 -4.54 8.98
C ALA A 55 -15.01 -4.08 7.64
N THR A 56 -13.84 -4.58 7.27
CA THR A 56 -13.26 -4.36 5.96
C THR A 56 -12.65 -5.64 5.41
N GLN A 57 -12.79 -5.81 4.11
CA GLN A 57 -12.13 -6.84 3.33
C GLN A 57 -11.50 -6.15 2.12
N PHE A 58 -10.23 -6.41 1.84
CA PHE A 58 -9.58 -5.90 0.64
C PHE A 58 -8.56 -6.89 0.09
N THR A 59 -8.37 -6.83 -1.22
CA THR A 59 -7.29 -7.52 -1.93
C THR A 59 -6.16 -6.55 -2.16
N LEU A 60 -4.96 -6.90 -1.72
CA LEU A 60 -3.71 -6.19 -1.97
C LEU A 60 -2.98 -6.86 -3.14
N ALA A 61 -2.66 -6.07 -4.17
CA ALA A 61 -1.84 -6.47 -5.30
C ALA A 61 -0.94 -5.30 -5.73
N ASP A 62 0.37 -5.51 -5.79
CA ASP A 62 1.36 -4.50 -6.20
C ASP A 62 1.21 -3.16 -5.46
N GLY A 63 0.95 -3.21 -4.14
CA GLY A 63 0.75 -2.04 -3.28
C GLY A 63 -0.64 -1.39 -3.38
N ASN A 64 -1.45 -1.75 -4.38
CA ASN A 64 -2.81 -1.24 -4.55
C ASN A 64 -3.81 -2.13 -3.83
N ILE A 65 -4.88 -1.52 -3.31
CA ILE A 65 -5.98 -2.26 -2.68
C ILE A 65 -7.31 -1.95 -3.34
N THR A 66 -8.14 -2.98 -3.43
CA THR A 66 -9.56 -2.88 -3.78
C THR A 66 -10.36 -3.74 -2.83
N GLY A 67 -11.46 -3.22 -2.31
CA GLY A 67 -12.25 -3.92 -1.31
C GLY A 67 -13.55 -3.26 -0.94
N ALA A 68 -14.04 -3.60 0.25
CA ALA A 68 -15.24 -3.05 0.85
C ALA A 68 -14.98 -2.67 2.31
N LEU A 69 -15.76 -1.70 2.78
CA LEU A 69 -15.75 -1.23 4.15
C LEU A 69 -17.19 -1.00 4.61
N GLN A 70 -17.47 -1.40 5.84
CA GLN A 70 -18.77 -1.30 6.48
C GLN A 70 -18.63 -0.67 7.85
N TYR A 71 -19.49 0.30 8.12
CA TYR A 71 -19.78 0.83 9.44
C TYR A 71 -21.24 0.54 9.79
N LYS A 72 -21.45 -0.23 10.85
CA LYS A 72 -22.75 -0.45 11.47
C LYS A 72 -22.63 -0.01 12.92
N LEU A 73 -22.84 1.27 13.15
CA LEU A 73 -22.72 1.87 14.48
C LEU A 73 -24.12 2.04 15.08
N PHE A 74 -24.25 1.82 16.38
CA PHE A 74 -25.51 1.99 17.09
C PHE A 74 -26.02 3.43 16.99
N GLU A 75 -27.34 3.58 16.81
CA GLU A 75 -28.01 4.88 16.59
C GLU A 75 -27.53 5.68 15.36
N LYS A 76 -26.73 5.08 14.49
CA LYS A 76 -26.34 5.65 13.20
C LYS A 76 -26.86 4.80 12.06
N ASP A 77 -26.98 5.41 10.89
CA ASP A 77 -27.29 4.69 9.68
C ASP A 77 -26.10 3.79 9.30
N LYS A 78 -26.43 2.57 8.87
CA LYS A 78 -25.44 1.63 8.37
C LYS A 78 -24.89 2.16 7.05
N ASN A 79 -23.57 2.35 6.98
CA ASN A 79 -22.87 2.73 5.76
C ASN A 79 -22.03 1.56 5.27
N THR A 80 -22.21 1.19 4.00
CA THR A 80 -21.39 0.19 3.31
C THR A 80 -20.97 0.77 1.96
N GLY A 81 -19.74 0.49 1.56
CA GLY A 81 -19.18 1.06 0.34
C GLY A 81 -17.92 0.35 -0.13
N SER A 82 -17.43 0.77 -1.29
CA SER A 82 -16.18 0.28 -1.87
C SER A 82 -14.99 1.03 -1.30
N LEU A 83 -13.84 0.34 -1.25
CA LEU A 83 -12.57 0.86 -0.79
C LEU A 83 -11.54 0.70 -1.91
N THR A 84 -10.88 1.79 -2.30
CA THR A 84 -9.79 1.78 -3.29
C THR A 84 -8.66 2.66 -2.81
N GLY A 85 -7.43 2.16 -2.83
CA GLY A 85 -6.31 2.89 -2.24
C GLY A 85 -4.97 2.20 -2.42
N GLN A 86 -4.01 2.61 -1.60
CA GLN A 86 -2.65 2.11 -1.64
C GLN A 86 -2.06 1.92 -0.24
N MET A 87 -1.18 0.93 -0.12
CA MET A 87 -0.33 0.73 1.06
C MET A 87 0.95 1.57 0.93
N HIS A 88 1.23 2.37 1.97
CA HIS A 88 2.46 3.12 2.15
C HIS A 88 3.17 2.60 3.40
N GLY A 89 4.02 1.58 3.25
CA GLY A 89 4.60 0.86 4.38
C GLY A 89 3.53 0.14 5.18
N ASP A 90 3.34 0.53 6.43
CA ASP A 90 2.30 0.03 7.33
C ASP A 90 0.97 0.80 7.23
N THR A 91 0.91 1.86 6.44
CA THR A 91 -0.24 2.76 6.40
C THR A 91 -1.04 2.61 5.12
N LEU A 92 -2.28 2.18 5.23
CA LEU A 92 -3.26 2.18 4.15
C LEU A 92 -3.87 3.57 4.01
N VAL A 93 -3.79 4.18 2.83
CA VAL A 93 -4.54 5.39 2.47
C VAL A 93 -5.51 5.03 1.36
N ALA A 94 -6.81 5.27 1.57
CA ALA A 94 -7.84 4.85 0.63
C ALA A 94 -9.02 5.82 0.53
N GLU A 95 -9.67 5.81 -0.62
CA GLU A 95 -10.97 6.40 -0.83
C GLU A 95 -12.05 5.37 -0.49
N TYR A 96 -12.97 5.76 0.39
CA TYR A 96 -14.18 5.03 0.73
C TYR A 96 -15.38 5.70 0.04
N SER A 97 -15.95 4.99 -0.93
CA SER A 97 -17.09 5.45 -1.72
C SER A 97 -18.36 4.73 -1.28
N PHE A 98 -19.35 5.49 -0.82
CA PHE A 98 -20.58 4.98 -0.21
C PHE A 98 -21.80 5.80 -0.62
N MET A 99 -23.00 5.23 -0.46
CA MET A 99 -24.24 5.95 -0.68
C MET A 99 -24.69 6.61 0.61
N SER A 100 -25.04 7.89 0.55
CA SER A 100 -25.65 8.67 1.63
C SER A 100 -26.86 9.39 1.08
N GLU A 101 -28.04 9.13 1.63
CA GLU A 101 -29.31 9.79 1.21
C GLU A 101 -29.59 9.70 -0.31
N GLY A 102 -29.16 8.61 -0.96
CA GLY A 102 -29.33 8.42 -2.40
C GLY A 102 -28.27 9.11 -3.26
N VAL A 103 -27.27 9.76 -2.66
CA VAL A 103 -26.13 10.40 -3.33
C VAL A 103 -24.85 9.62 -3.05
N GLN A 104 -24.05 9.36 -4.08
CA GLN A 104 -22.73 8.79 -3.90
C GLN A 104 -21.79 9.84 -3.28
N SER A 105 -21.17 9.47 -2.17
CA SER A 105 -20.20 10.29 -1.44
C SER A 105 -18.87 9.57 -1.34
N VAL A 106 -17.77 10.33 -1.35
CA VAL A 106 -16.42 9.78 -1.21
C VAL A 106 -15.72 10.47 -0.05
N ARG A 107 -15.15 9.68 0.86
CA ARG A 107 -14.27 10.16 1.92
C ARG A 107 -12.96 9.41 1.93
N GLU A 108 -11.88 10.10 2.26
CA GLU A 108 -10.60 9.48 2.55
C GLU A 108 -10.66 8.77 3.91
N VAL A 109 -10.07 7.59 3.98
CA VAL A 109 -9.84 6.84 5.20
C VAL A 109 -8.38 6.42 5.24
N VAL A 110 -7.80 6.42 6.44
CA VAL A 110 -6.41 5.99 6.66
C VAL A 110 -6.41 4.96 7.76
N PHE A 111 -5.79 3.80 7.51
CA PHE A 111 -5.60 2.76 8.51
C PHE A 111 -4.12 2.50 8.73
N LEU A 112 -3.68 2.54 9.99
CA LEU A 112 -2.36 2.08 10.38
C LEU A 112 -2.42 0.58 10.70
N LYS A 113 -1.59 -0.22 10.03
CA LYS A 113 -1.40 -1.63 10.32
C LYS A 113 -0.39 -1.79 11.45
N LYS A 114 -0.85 -2.31 12.59
CA LYS A 114 -0.02 -2.51 13.78
C LYS A 114 -0.42 -3.78 14.51
N ASP A 115 0.55 -4.65 14.80
CA ASP A 115 0.33 -5.91 15.53
C ASP A 115 -0.79 -6.77 14.92
N ASP A 116 -0.82 -6.89 13.59
CA ASP A 116 -1.89 -7.55 12.80
C ASP A 116 -3.29 -6.94 12.95
N ASN A 117 -3.41 -5.72 13.46
CA ASN A 117 -4.67 -4.96 13.50
C ASN A 117 -4.61 -3.77 12.56
N LEU A 118 -5.78 -3.28 12.16
CA LEU A 118 -5.94 -1.97 11.56
C LEU A 118 -6.48 -0.98 12.58
N ILE A 119 -5.85 0.17 12.66
CA ILE A 119 -6.25 1.29 13.51
C ILE A 119 -6.66 2.44 12.60
N GLU A 120 -7.92 2.86 12.67
CA GLU A 120 -8.40 4.01 11.87
C GLU A 120 -7.78 5.31 12.38
N GLY A 121 -7.30 6.13 11.45
CA GLY A 121 -6.78 7.47 11.70
C GLY A 121 -7.88 8.51 11.64
N PHE A 122 -7.89 9.41 12.63
CA PHE A 122 -8.82 10.53 12.70
C PHE A 122 -8.09 11.87 12.74
N GLY A 123 -8.67 12.89 12.12
CA GLY A 123 -8.12 14.23 12.08
C GLY A 123 -9.04 15.18 11.31
N ASP A 124 -8.59 16.43 11.16
CA ASP A 124 -9.36 17.44 10.45
C ASP A 124 -9.49 17.10 8.96
N ILE A 125 -10.71 17.23 8.45
CA ILE A 125 -11.05 17.00 7.05
C ILE A 125 -11.45 18.30 6.35
N GLU A 126 -11.30 18.31 5.04
CA GLU A 126 -11.79 19.35 4.14
C GLU A 126 -12.42 18.74 2.89
N GLU A 127 -13.29 19.51 2.24
CA GLU A 127 -13.78 19.13 0.93
C GLU A 127 -12.77 19.55 -0.14
N LYS A 128 -12.39 18.61 -1.00
CA LYS A 128 -11.55 18.84 -2.16
C LYS A 128 -12.08 18.03 -3.34
N GLU A 129 -12.41 18.70 -4.44
CA GLU A 129 -12.88 18.07 -5.67
C GLU A 129 -14.09 17.12 -5.44
N GLY A 130 -15.01 17.52 -4.55
CA GLY A 130 -16.20 16.72 -4.21
C GLY A 130 -15.94 15.52 -3.30
N LYS A 131 -14.74 15.42 -2.70
CA LYS A 131 -14.36 14.37 -1.74
C LYS A 131 -14.02 14.99 -0.38
N MET A 132 -14.37 14.30 0.70
CA MET A 132 -13.89 14.67 2.04
C MET A 132 -12.51 14.05 2.27
N VAL A 133 -11.46 14.85 2.38
CA VAL A 133 -10.06 14.39 2.52
C VAL A 133 -9.43 14.93 3.80
N PHE A 134 -8.37 14.29 4.31
CA PHE A 134 -7.64 14.81 5.47
C PHE A 134 -6.80 16.03 5.09
N LYS A 135 -6.89 17.10 5.88
CA LYS A 135 -6.08 18.33 5.71
C LYS A 135 -4.59 18.05 5.90
N ASP A 136 -4.26 17.25 6.89
CA ASP A 136 -2.89 16.84 7.20
C ASP A 136 -2.86 15.38 7.68
N LYS A 137 -2.35 14.50 6.82
CA LYS A 137 -2.20 13.07 7.12
C LYS A 137 -1.16 12.80 8.20
N ALA A 138 -0.16 13.66 8.37
CA ALA A 138 0.85 13.51 9.42
C ALA A 138 0.32 13.87 10.80
N ALA A 139 -0.76 14.67 10.87
CA ALA A 139 -1.42 15.06 12.12
C ALA A 139 -2.42 14.01 12.64
N LEU A 140 -2.71 12.96 11.86
CA LEU A 140 -3.70 11.95 12.20
C LEU A 140 -3.43 11.30 13.55
N LYS A 141 -4.51 11.03 14.27
CA LYS A 141 -4.51 10.31 15.54
C LYS A 141 -5.03 8.91 15.32
N PHE A 142 -4.21 7.94 15.73
CA PHE A 142 -4.52 6.51 15.65
C PHE A 142 -4.84 6.01 17.06
N ASP A 143 -6.12 6.06 17.44
CA ASP A 143 -6.55 5.59 18.74
C ASP A 143 -6.71 4.06 18.73
N SER A 144 -5.93 3.37 19.57
CA SER A 144 -5.95 1.91 19.69
C SER A 144 -7.13 1.37 20.51
N ASN A 145 -8.11 2.21 20.89
CA ASN A 145 -9.31 1.80 21.59
C ASN A 145 -10.31 1.01 20.71
N THR A 146 -10.29 1.22 19.40
CA THR A 146 -11.17 0.53 18.44
C THR A 146 -10.38 -0.18 17.33
N PRO A 147 -9.48 -1.13 17.66
CA PRO A 147 -8.67 -1.81 16.66
C PRO A 147 -9.55 -2.81 15.89
N LEU A 148 -9.49 -2.75 14.56
CA LEU A 148 -10.05 -3.79 13.71
C LEU A 148 -9.07 -4.95 13.69
N LYS A 149 -9.48 -6.06 14.31
CA LYS A 149 -8.66 -7.26 14.43
C LYS A 149 -8.71 -8.08 13.15
N LYS A 150 -7.60 -8.68 12.77
CA LYS A 150 -7.57 -9.61 11.64
C LYS A 150 -8.51 -10.79 11.89
N THR A 151 -9.28 -11.14 10.87
CA THR A 151 -10.21 -12.27 10.88
C THR A 151 -10.08 -13.08 9.60
N ASN A 152 -10.74 -14.23 9.56
CA ASN A 152 -10.90 -14.97 8.31
C ASN A 152 -11.80 -14.20 7.34
N CYS A 153 -11.47 -14.29 6.05
CA CYS A 153 -12.37 -13.87 4.99
C CYS A 153 -13.41 -14.96 4.74
N ASN A 154 -14.67 -14.56 4.63
CA ASN A 154 -15.80 -15.44 4.36
C ASN A 154 -16.41 -15.13 3.00
#